data_AF-A0A4U0R5P5-F1
#
_entry.id   AF-A0A4U0R5P5-F1
#
_cell.length_a   1.000
_cell.length_b   1.000
_cell.length_c   1.000
_cell.angle_alpha   90.00
_cell.angle_beta   90.00
_cell.angle_gamma   90.00
#
_symmetry.space_group_name_H-M   'P 1'
#
loop_
_entity.id
_entity.type
_entity.pdbx_description
1 polymer ?
#
loop_
_entity_poly.entity_id
_entity_poly.type
_entity_poly.pdbx_seq_one_letter_code
_entity_poly.pdbx_strand_id
1 'polypeptide(L)' 'MSDLFWLSDAQMARLERFFPKSHGKPRVDDRRVLSGIIFI' A
#
# COMPACT_ATOMS: atom_id res chain seq x y z
N MET A 1 -11.43 -11.92 -4.12
CA MET A 1 -11.64 -10.48 -3.88
C MET A 1 -10.96 -9.77 -5.03
N SER A 2 -11.76 -9.42 -6.04
CA SER A 2 -11.31 -8.71 -7.23
C SER A 2 -10.59 -7.41 -6.84
N ASP A 3 -9.47 -7.18 -7.49
CA ASP A 3 -8.43 -6.17 -7.31
C ASP A 3 -8.92 -4.71 -7.27
N LEU A 4 -9.77 -4.37 -6.30
CA LEU A 4 -10.26 -3.02 -6.02
C LEU A 4 -9.21 -2.20 -5.24
N PHE A 5 -7.97 -2.30 -5.69
CA PHE A 5 -6.95 -1.35 -5.27
C PHE A 5 -7.03 -0.16 -6.21
N TRP A 6 -7.40 1.00 -5.66
CA TRP A 6 -7.48 2.27 -6.38
C TRP A 6 -6.17 2.69 -7.05
N LEU A 7 -5.06 2.07 -6.65
CA LEU A 7 -3.73 2.31 -7.19
C LEU A 7 -3.31 1.15 -8.08
N SER A 8 -2.94 1.48 -9.31
CA SER A 8 -2.23 0.57 -10.21
C SER A 8 -0.85 0.22 -9.66
N ASP A 9 -0.27 -0.90 -10.12
CA ASP A 9 1.06 -1.33 -9.66
C ASP A 9 2.15 -0.28 -9.96
N ALA A 10 2.02 0.46 -11.07
CA ALA A 10 2.92 1.56 -11.41
C ALA A 10 2.81 2.76 -10.44
N GLN A 11 1.60 3.04 -9.94
CA GLN A 11 1.40 4.07 -8.92
C GLN A 11 1.91 3.59 -7.55
N MET A 12 1.70 2.32 -7.22
CA MET A 12 2.25 1.68 -6.02
C MET A 12 3.79 1.73 -6.00
N ALA A 13 4.45 1.37 -7.11
CA ALA A 13 5.90 1.42 -7.23
C ALA A 13 6.48 2.83 -7.03
N ARG A 14 5.72 3.88 -7.43
CA ARG A 14 6.12 5.27 -7.21
C ARG A 14 5.99 5.69 -5.74
N LEU A 15 5.05 5.09 -5.00
CA LEU A 15 4.81 5.34 -3.58
C LEU A 15 5.73 4.51 -2.67
N GLU A 16 6.23 3.38 -3.15
CA GLU A 16 7.07 2.45 -2.38
C GLU A 16 8.28 3.13 -1.74
N ARG A 17 8.90 4.09 -2.44
CA ARG A 17 10.04 4.87 -1.92
C ARG A 17 9.71 5.68 -0.65
N PHE A 18 8.45 6.05 -0.47
CA PHE A 18 8.00 6.81 0.69
C PHE A 18 7.54 5.92 1.85
N PHE A 19 7.46 4.60 1.65
CA PHE A 19 7.14 3.72 2.75
C PHE A 19 8.25 3.77 3.80
N PRO A 20 7.89 3.91 5.08
CA PRO A 20 8.87 3.85 6.16
C PRO A 20 9.63 2.52 6.08
N LYS A 21 10.80 2.38 6.70
CA LYS A 21 11.44 1.05 6.80
C LYS A 21 10.72 0.20 7.84
N SER A 22 10.67 -1.12 7.67
CA SER A 22 10.10 -2.00 8.70
C SER A 22 11.04 -1.99 9.91
N HIS A 23 10.50 -1.70 11.10
CA HIS A 23 11.25 -1.69 12.35
C HIS A 23 11.37 -3.09 12.97
N GLY A 24 11.62 -4.12 12.14
CA GLY A 24 11.73 -5.51 12.60
C GLY A 24 10.40 -6.24 12.80
N LYS A 25 9.27 -5.66 12.36
CA LYS A 25 7.95 -6.32 12.32
C LYS A 25 7.45 -6.44 10.88
N PRO A 26 6.96 -7.61 10.45
CA PRO A 26 6.36 -7.75 9.12
C PRO A 26 5.24 -6.74 8.94
N ARG A 27 5.24 -6.03 7.82
CA ARG A 27 4.16 -5.10 7.49
C ARG A 27 2.91 -5.89 7.09
N VAL A 28 1.76 -5.34 7.47
CA VAL A 28 0.52 -5.66 6.76
C VAL A 28 0.64 -5.06 5.35
N ASP A 29 0.14 -5.78 4.34
CA ASP A 29 0.18 -5.37 2.94
C ASP A 29 -0.12 -3.87 2.76
N ASP A 30 0.89 -3.10 2.33
CA ASP A 30 0.83 -1.64 2.19
C ASP A 30 -0.29 -1.23 1.23
N ARG A 31 -0.62 -2.09 0.26
CA ARG A 31 -1.74 -1.90 -0.67
C ARG A 31 -3.07 -1.89 0.06
N ARG A 32 -3.23 -2.75 1.07
CA ARG A 32 -4.42 -2.83 1.92
C ARG A 32 -4.54 -1.63 2.84
N VAL A 33 -3.44 -1.18 3.43
CA VAL A 33 -3.42 0.00 4.30
C VAL A 33 -3.80 1.26 3.52
N LEU A 34 -3.17 1.49 2.36
CA LEU A 34 -3.49 2.63 1.50
C LEU A 34 -4.94 2.59 1.00
N SER A 35 -5.45 1.40 0.66
CA SER A 35 -6.85 1.25 0.25
C SER A 35 -7.83 1.66 1.36
N GLY A 36 -7.50 1.40 2.63
CA GLY A 36 -8.31 1.82 3.77
C GLY A 36 -8.25 3.32 4.08
N ILE A 37 -7.13 3.99 3.75
CA ILE A 37 -6.97 5.44 3.93
C ILE A 37 -7.74 6.22 2.85
N ILE A 38 -7.71 5.74 1.60
CA ILE A 38 -8.39 6.40 0.47
C ILE A 38 -9.92 6.20 0.51
N PHE A 39 -10.40 5.17 1.21
CA PHE A 39 -11.83 4.81 1.26
C PHE A 39 -12.62 5.48 2.41
N ILE A 40 -11.99 6.34 3.21
CA ILE A 40 -12.64 7.21 4.21
C ILE A 40 -12.86 8.59 3.59
#